data_AF-A0AAE4MH40-F1
#
_entry.id   AF-A0AAE4MH40-F1
#
_cell.length_a   1.000
_cell.length_b   1.000
_cell.length_c   1.000
_cell.angle_alpha   90.00
_cell.angle_beta   90.00
_cell.angle_gamma   90.00
#
_symmetry.space_group_name_H-M   'P 1'
#
loop_
_entity.id
_entity.type
_entity.pdbx_description
1 polymer ?
#
loop_
_entity_poly.entity_id
_entity_poly.type
_entity_poly.pdbx_seq_one_letter_code
_entity_poly.pdbx_strand_id
1 'polypeptide(L)'
;MSPLSCPKCGAPVRAEHGKQYVTCDSCQTVIYIDRSSVIFNYIMPFILDEEKARAVFRRWCAGPSLAKDLELNAEVTSVEKIYFPVFLFRRTIKGQEKSIIKPAKGTTLPGLQSQIIPPGDVIVFDATISTKGAEVITPEISVETYLADLPGTAKEQALLYLPFYVFHYRYQGVDYTSVMGGTSGRVYTAGFPGRSAAPYALVVGGGFLLAFIGGILGFTVTPIFYVLAFAGAALAMFTGRAVVKTPEGGKL
;
A
#
# COMPACT_ATOMS: atom_id res chain seq x y z
N MET A 1 6.29 -31.40 -19.95
CA MET A 1 7.32 -30.46 -20.43
C MET A 1 7.84 -31.01 -21.75
N SER A 2 7.52 -30.37 -22.87
CA SER A 2 8.02 -30.81 -24.18
C SER A 2 9.53 -30.57 -24.23
N PRO A 3 10.36 -31.58 -24.56
CA PRO A 3 11.81 -31.39 -24.64
C PRO A 3 12.14 -30.41 -25.77
N LEU A 4 13.01 -29.44 -25.48
CA LEU A 4 13.52 -28.49 -26.46
C LEU A 4 14.43 -29.26 -27.42
N SER A 5 14.19 -29.22 -28.72
CA SER A 5 15.04 -29.92 -29.70
C SER A 5 16.15 -29.01 -30.21
N CYS A 6 17.37 -29.55 -30.34
CA CYS A 6 18.50 -28.83 -30.93
C CYS A 6 18.21 -28.49 -32.41
N PRO A 7 18.33 -27.22 -32.84
CA PRO A 7 18.08 -26.84 -34.23
C PRO A 7 19.13 -27.39 -35.21
N LYS A 8 20.32 -27.77 -34.72
CA LYS A 8 21.40 -28.32 -35.57
C LYS A 8 21.33 -29.84 -35.73
N CYS A 9 20.97 -30.58 -34.67
CA CYS A 9 21.05 -32.06 -34.68
C CYS A 9 19.75 -32.76 -34.28
N GLY A 10 18.71 -32.04 -33.87
CA GLY A 10 17.43 -32.61 -33.47
C GLY A 10 17.41 -33.32 -32.12
N ALA A 11 18.56 -33.48 -31.45
CA ALA A 11 18.63 -34.12 -30.14
C ALA A 11 17.83 -33.35 -29.08
N PRO A 12 17.18 -34.05 -28.12
CA PRO A 12 16.49 -33.40 -27.01
C PRO A 12 17.52 -32.75 -26.09
N VAL A 13 17.30 -31.47 -25.78
CA VAL A 13 18.17 -30.64 -24.96
C VAL A 13 17.49 -30.41 -23.62
N ARG A 14 18.16 -30.78 -22.54
CA ARG A 14 17.71 -30.47 -21.18
C ARG A 14 18.18 -29.05 -20.85
N ALA A 15 17.23 -28.12 -20.81
CA ALA A 15 17.52 -26.78 -20.31
C ALA A 15 17.56 -26.80 -18.78
N GLU A 16 18.70 -26.42 -18.20
CA GLU A 16 18.79 -26.08 -16.79
C GLU A 16 18.07 -24.75 -16.53
N HIS A 17 17.24 -24.69 -15.48
CA HIS A 17 16.56 -23.46 -15.08
C HIS A 17 17.60 -22.35 -14.81
N GLY A 18 17.44 -21.19 -15.44
CA GLY A 18 18.27 -19.99 -15.23
C GLY A 18 19.39 -19.76 -16.25
N LYS A 19 19.76 -20.74 -17.09
CA LYS A 19 20.78 -20.54 -18.13
C LYS A 19 20.17 -20.10 -19.45
N GLN A 20 20.72 -19.02 -20.01
CA GLN A 20 20.29 -18.40 -21.27
C GLN A 20 20.86 -19.10 -22.52
N TYR A 21 21.93 -19.86 -22.28
CA TYR A 21 22.68 -20.60 -23.26
C TYR A 21 22.77 -22.03 -22.76
N VAL A 22 22.37 -22.98 -23.60
CA VAL A 22 22.57 -24.40 -23.32
C VAL A 22 23.42 -24.97 -24.42
N THR A 23 24.50 -25.61 -24.04
CA THR A 23 25.35 -26.35 -24.98
C THR A 23 24.72 -27.70 -25.19
N CYS A 24 24.43 -28.05 -26.45
CA CYS A 24 23.94 -29.38 -26.77
C CYS A 24 25.05 -30.42 -26.52
N ASP A 25 24.80 -31.39 -25.65
CA ASP A 25 25.78 -32.46 -25.35
C ASP A 25 26.15 -33.29 -26.58
N SER A 26 25.26 -33.39 -27.56
CA SER A 26 25.46 -34.21 -28.76
C SER A 26 26.30 -33.54 -29.84
N CYS A 27 26.07 -32.25 -30.13
CA CYS A 27 26.72 -31.55 -31.24
C CYS A 27 27.47 -30.27 -30.83
N GLN A 28 27.62 -30.06 -29.52
CA GLN A 28 28.28 -28.93 -28.86
C GLN A 28 27.82 -27.54 -29.33
N THR A 29 26.65 -27.48 -29.96
CA THR A 29 26.09 -26.22 -30.44
C THR A 29 25.50 -25.48 -29.28
N VAL A 30 25.90 -24.22 -29.13
CA VAL A 30 25.31 -23.31 -28.15
C VAL A 30 23.96 -22.86 -28.68
N ILE A 31 22.91 -23.25 -27.96
CA ILE A 31 21.54 -22.91 -28.31
C ILE A 31 21.13 -21.76 -27.41
N TYR A 32 20.73 -20.66 -28.04
CA TYR A 32 20.04 -19.57 -27.37
C TYR A 32 18.58 -19.98 -27.15
N ILE A 33 18.16 -19.99 -25.90
CA ILE A 33 16.78 -20.30 -25.55
C ILE A 33 16.00 -18.99 -25.49
N ASP A 34 15.01 -18.85 -26.37
CA ASP A 34 14.06 -17.76 -26.26
C ASP A 34 13.21 -17.95 -24.99
N ARG A 35 13.52 -17.13 -23.99
CA ARG A 35 12.93 -17.11 -22.64
C ARG A 35 11.45 -16.73 -22.62
N SER A 36 10.89 -16.35 -23.77
CA SER A 36 9.49 -16.01 -23.91
C SER A 36 8.54 -17.20 -23.64
N SER A 37 8.99 -18.45 -23.80
CA SER A 37 8.12 -19.64 -23.70
C SER A 37 8.40 -20.56 -22.51
N VAL A 38 9.51 -20.37 -21.79
CA VAL A 38 9.91 -21.18 -20.63
C VAL A 38 9.55 -20.47 -19.34
N ILE A 39 8.77 -21.14 -18.47
CA ILE A 39 8.48 -20.64 -17.11
C ILE A 39 9.65 -20.99 -16.20
N PHE A 40 10.40 -19.99 -15.75
CA PHE A 40 11.45 -20.19 -14.74
C PHE A 40 10.87 -20.25 -13.33
N ASN A 41 11.44 -21.06 -12.44
CA ASN A 41 11.04 -21.10 -11.04
C ASN A 41 12.08 -20.37 -10.19
N TYR A 42 11.62 -19.33 -9.50
CA TYR A 42 12.44 -18.48 -8.65
C TYR A 42 11.87 -18.42 -7.25
N ILE A 43 12.73 -18.20 -6.27
CA ILE A 43 12.33 -17.92 -4.89
C ILE A 43 13.09 -16.71 -4.40
N MET A 44 12.43 -15.88 -3.60
CA MET A 44 13.08 -14.73 -2.97
C MET A 44 13.38 -15.07 -1.50
N PRO A 45 14.61 -14.86 -1.00
CA PRO A 45 14.94 -15.25 0.36
C PRO A 45 14.24 -14.35 1.39
N PHE A 46 13.92 -14.91 2.56
CA PHE A 46 13.61 -14.08 3.73
C PHE A 46 14.88 -13.35 4.18
N ILE A 47 14.93 -12.03 3.94
CA ILE A 47 16.00 -11.14 4.41
C ILE A 47 15.77 -10.78 5.89
N LEU A 48 14.51 -10.52 6.26
CA LEU A 48 14.13 -10.23 7.64
C LEU A 48 13.94 -11.54 8.41
N ASP A 49 14.60 -11.64 9.56
CA ASP A 49 14.29 -12.65 10.57
C ASP A 49 12.96 -12.31 11.26
N GLU A 50 12.43 -13.27 12.03
CA GLU A 50 11.13 -13.11 12.68
C GLU A 50 11.13 -12.03 13.77
N GLU A 51 12.26 -11.83 14.45
CA GLU A 51 12.40 -10.81 15.49
C GLU A 51 12.30 -9.40 14.88
N LYS A 52 13.03 -9.15 13.78
CA LYS A 52 12.92 -7.90 13.00
C LYS A 52 11.53 -7.75 12.41
N ALA A 53 10.91 -8.82 11.91
CA ALA A 53 9.55 -8.76 11.40
C ALA A 53 8.57 -8.32 12.50
N ARG A 54 8.68 -8.85 13.72
CA ARG A 54 7.86 -8.42 14.87
C ARG A 54 8.11 -6.95 15.24
N ALA A 55 9.37 -6.49 15.18
CA ALA A 55 9.70 -5.09 15.43
C ALA A 55 9.11 -4.14 14.37
N VAL A 56 9.18 -4.51 13.10
CA VAL A 56 8.55 -3.76 11.99
C VAL A 56 7.03 -3.74 12.14
N PHE A 57 6.42 -4.86 12.53
CA PHE A 57 4.99 -4.96 12.78
C PHE A 57 4.56 -4.02 13.92
N ARG A 58 5.28 -4.03 15.05
CA ARG A 58 5.02 -3.11 16.17
C ARG A 58 5.11 -1.64 15.74
N ARG A 59 6.16 -1.28 14.98
CA ARG A 59 6.30 0.07 14.42
C ARG A 59 5.16 0.43 13.47
N TRP A 60 4.67 -0.53 12.69
CA TRP A 60 3.50 -0.33 11.84
C TRP A 60 2.23 -0.10 12.67
N CYS A 61 2.03 -0.82 13.78
CA CYS A 61 0.91 -0.59 14.70
C CYS A 61 0.91 0.83 15.31
N ALA A 62 2.08 1.46 15.46
CA ALA A 62 2.24 2.85 15.89
C ALA A 62 1.91 3.89 14.80
N GLY A 63 1.48 3.46 13.61
CA GLY A 63 1.21 4.34 12.48
C GLY A 63 0.08 5.34 12.72
N PRO A 64 0.11 6.52 12.06
CA PRO A 64 -0.83 7.61 12.34
C PRO A 64 -2.28 7.30 11.95
N SER A 65 -2.51 6.43 10.97
CA SER A 65 -3.84 6.00 10.53
C SER A 65 -4.48 4.94 11.44
N LEU A 66 -3.67 4.27 12.26
CA LEU A 66 -4.12 3.19 13.12
C LEU A 66 -4.64 3.74 14.47
N ALA A 67 -5.38 2.89 15.18
CA ALA A 67 -5.87 3.18 16.51
C ALA A 67 -4.70 3.56 17.43
N LYS A 68 -4.91 4.60 18.25
CA LYS A 68 -3.84 5.29 18.99
C LYS A 68 -3.07 4.37 19.93
N ASP A 69 -3.76 3.40 20.50
CA ASP A 69 -3.30 2.44 21.49
C ASP A 69 -3.07 1.04 20.89
N LEU A 70 -3.13 0.90 19.55
CA LEU A 70 -2.97 -0.38 18.88
C LEU A 70 -1.61 -1.01 19.19
N GLU A 71 -0.53 -0.23 19.21
CA GLU A 71 0.81 -0.74 19.52
C GLU A 71 0.90 -1.43 20.88
N LEU A 72 0.17 -0.93 21.88
CA LEU A 72 0.19 -1.42 23.25
C LEU A 72 -0.78 -2.58 23.48
N ASN A 73 -1.92 -2.55 22.78
CA ASN A 73 -3.05 -3.44 23.03
C ASN A 73 -3.25 -4.51 21.94
N ALA A 74 -2.45 -4.51 20.87
CA ALA A 74 -2.47 -5.59 19.87
C ALA A 74 -1.84 -6.86 20.45
N GLU A 75 -2.65 -7.90 20.56
CA GLU A 75 -2.18 -9.23 20.94
C GLU A 75 -1.90 -10.05 19.69
N VAL A 76 -0.63 -10.35 19.40
CA VAL A 76 -0.26 -11.20 18.26
C VAL A 76 -0.58 -12.65 18.62
N THR A 77 -1.57 -13.23 17.95
CA THR A 77 -2.05 -14.60 18.21
C THR A 77 -1.22 -15.65 17.46
N SER A 78 -0.80 -15.36 16.23
CA SER A 78 0.12 -16.22 15.48
C SER A 78 0.96 -15.42 14.46
N VAL A 79 2.11 -16.00 14.10
CA VAL A 79 2.98 -15.48 13.03
C VAL A 79 3.35 -16.65 12.13
N GLU A 80 2.90 -16.61 10.89
CA GLU A 80 3.15 -17.64 9.90
C GLU A 80 4.14 -17.15 8.85
N LYS A 81 4.99 -18.05 8.36
CA LYS A 81 5.92 -17.79 7.26
C LYS A 81 5.41 -18.53 6.04
N ILE A 82 5.13 -17.81 4.97
CA ILE A 82 4.64 -18.41 3.72
C ILE A 82 5.46 -17.95 2.53
N TYR A 83 5.57 -18.83 1.56
CA TYR A 83 6.03 -18.53 0.21
C TYR A 83 4.82 -18.51 -0.72
N PHE A 84 4.42 -17.31 -1.13
CA PHE A 84 3.25 -17.13 -1.99
C PHE A 84 3.66 -17.11 -3.47
N PRO A 85 3.07 -17.97 -4.32
CA PRO A 85 3.45 -18.08 -5.73
C PRO A 85 2.82 -16.96 -6.57
N VAL A 86 3.65 -16.27 -7.35
CA VAL A 86 3.22 -15.27 -8.33
C VAL A 86 3.89 -15.49 -9.68
N PHE A 87 3.19 -15.18 -10.75
CA PHE A 87 3.79 -15.04 -12.07
C PHE A 87 4.42 -13.66 -12.22
N LEU A 88 5.69 -13.65 -12.61
CA LEU A 88 6.44 -12.48 -13.02
C LEU A 88 6.54 -12.47 -14.55
N PHE A 89 6.01 -11.42 -15.16
CA PHE A 89 6.12 -11.17 -16.59
C PHE A 89 6.99 -9.95 -16.83
N ARG A 90 8.14 -10.12 -17.48
CA ARG A 90 8.93 -9.00 -17.99
C ARG A 90 8.55 -8.77 -19.45
N ARG A 91 8.04 -7.57 -19.73
CA ARG A 91 7.51 -7.17 -21.03
C ARG A 91 8.18 -5.89 -21.50
N THR A 92 8.42 -5.77 -22.80
CA THR A 92 8.82 -4.51 -23.41
C THR A 92 7.58 -3.78 -23.92
N ILE A 93 7.25 -2.67 -23.28
CA ILE A 93 6.08 -1.84 -23.59
C ILE A 93 6.58 -0.49 -24.06
N LYS A 94 6.37 -0.15 -25.34
CA LYS A 94 6.84 1.10 -25.95
C LYS A 94 8.36 1.34 -25.76
N GLY A 95 9.16 0.28 -25.88
CA GLY A 95 10.62 0.34 -25.74
C GLY A 95 11.14 0.37 -24.29
N GLN A 96 10.25 0.39 -23.27
CA GLN A 96 10.63 0.28 -21.87
C GLN A 96 10.35 -1.11 -21.33
N GLU A 97 11.28 -1.67 -20.56
CA GLU A 97 11.05 -2.92 -19.84
C GLU A 97 10.22 -2.67 -18.58
N LYS A 98 9.11 -3.39 -18.47
CA LYS A 98 8.24 -3.36 -17.30
C LYS A 98 8.03 -4.77 -16.76
N SER A 99 8.06 -4.88 -15.44
CA SER A 99 7.74 -6.11 -14.71
C SER A 99 6.29 -6.04 -14.23
N ILE A 100 5.49 -7.04 -14.59
CA ILE A 100 4.10 -7.19 -14.21
C ILE A 100 3.97 -8.45 -13.36
N ILE A 101 3.33 -8.35 -12.20
CA ILE A 101 3.12 -9.47 -11.27
C ILE A 101 1.65 -9.85 -11.29
N LYS A 102 1.37 -11.16 -11.36
CA LYS A 102 0.03 -11.72 -11.22
C LYS A 102 0.04 -12.88 -10.22
N PRO A 103 -1.00 -13.05 -9.39
CA PRO A 103 -1.06 -14.19 -8.48
C PRO A 103 -1.11 -15.51 -9.24
N ALA A 104 -0.45 -16.56 -8.75
CA ALA A 104 -0.58 -17.91 -9.30
C ALA A 104 -1.54 -18.79 -8.46
N LYS A 105 -2.16 -18.22 -7.42
CA LYS A 105 -3.20 -18.83 -6.60
C LYS A 105 -4.25 -17.80 -6.23
N GLY A 106 -5.51 -18.21 -6.13
CA GLY A 106 -6.58 -17.35 -5.61
C GLY A 106 -6.23 -16.86 -4.21
N THR A 107 -6.33 -15.56 -3.97
CA THR A 107 -5.85 -14.99 -2.70
C THR A 107 -6.59 -13.73 -2.29
N THR A 108 -6.80 -13.60 -0.98
CA THR A 108 -7.23 -12.38 -0.30
C THR A 108 -6.06 -11.63 0.30
N LEU A 109 -4.81 -12.09 0.10
CA LEU A 109 -3.61 -11.45 0.62
C LEU A 109 -3.52 -10.00 0.11
N PRO A 110 -3.60 -9.00 1.00
CA PRO A 110 -3.55 -7.60 0.61
C PRO A 110 -2.18 -7.23 0.04
N GLY A 111 -2.16 -6.29 -0.90
CA GLY A 111 -0.94 -5.62 -1.34
C GLY A 111 -0.04 -6.38 -2.32
N LEU A 112 -0.38 -7.62 -2.69
CA LEU A 112 0.38 -8.45 -3.62
C LEU A 112 0.62 -7.75 -4.98
N GLN A 113 -0.36 -6.99 -5.47
CA GLN A 113 -0.27 -6.26 -6.74
C GLN A 113 0.69 -5.06 -6.68
N SER A 114 1.04 -4.60 -5.48
CA SER A 114 1.86 -3.40 -5.25
C SER A 114 3.30 -3.73 -4.84
N GLN A 115 3.71 -5.00 -4.95
CA GLN A 115 5.03 -5.42 -4.53
C GLN A 115 6.06 -5.01 -5.57
N ILE A 116 7.04 -4.22 -5.16
CA ILE A 116 8.19 -3.87 -5.98
C ILE A 116 9.18 -5.02 -5.87
N ILE A 117 9.50 -5.68 -6.98
CA ILE A 117 10.57 -6.68 -7.03
C ILE A 117 11.88 -5.96 -7.34
N PRO A 118 12.85 -5.94 -6.43
CA PRO A 118 14.15 -5.37 -6.71
C PRO A 118 14.87 -6.19 -7.78
N PRO A 119 15.55 -5.55 -8.75
CA PRO A 119 16.36 -6.22 -9.75
C PRO A 119 17.67 -6.69 -9.10
N GLY A 120 17.72 -7.92 -8.57
CA GLY A 120 19.00 -8.48 -8.08
C GLY A 120 18.91 -9.67 -7.12
N ASP A 121 17.85 -9.77 -6.31
CA ASP A 121 17.82 -10.71 -5.16
C ASP A 121 17.02 -11.99 -5.40
N VAL A 122 16.85 -12.37 -6.66
CA VAL A 122 16.04 -13.54 -7.03
C VAL A 122 16.95 -14.74 -7.21
N ILE A 123 16.83 -15.72 -6.31
CA ILE A 123 17.57 -16.98 -6.41
C ILE A 123 16.75 -18.02 -7.19
N VAL A 124 17.42 -18.88 -7.94
CA VAL A 124 16.76 -20.00 -8.63
C VAL A 124 16.19 -20.94 -7.57
N PHE A 125 14.92 -21.31 -7.70
CA PHE A 125 14.32 -22.27 -6.80
C PHE A 125 14.81 -23.68 -7.15
N ASP A 126 15.57 -24.27 -6.24
CA ASP A 126 15.90 -25.70 -6.22
C ASP A 126 15.17 -26.35 -5.03
N ALA A 127 14.65 -27.56 -5.20
CA ALA A 127 13.88 -28.29 -4.19
C ALA A 127 14.68 -28.63 -2.92
N THR A 128 16.00 -28.39 -2.95
CA THR A 128 16.96 -28.57 -1.86
C THR A 128 17.08 -27.35 -0.93
N ILE A 129 16.45 -26.22 -1.28
CA ILE A 129 16.57 -24.96 -0.51
C ILE A 129 15.77 -25.06 0.79
N SER A 130 16.47 -24.85 1.92
CA SER A 130 15.85 -24.76 3.24
C SER A 130 14.87 -23.59 3.29
N THR A 131 13.57 -23.89 3.41
CA THR A 131 12.50 -22.89 3.48
C THR A 131 12.47 -22.12 4.81
N LYS A 132 13.45 -22.33 5.71
CA LYS A 132 13.50 -21.75 7.07
C LYS A 132 12.18 -21.92 7.85
N GLY A 133 11.47 -23.02 7.62
CA GLY A 133 10.18 -23.32 8.24
C GLY A 133 8.98 -22.61 7.60
N ALA A 134 9.13 -21.97 6.44
CA ALA A 134 8.04 -21.38 5.69
C ALA A 134 7.28 -22.43 4.87
N GLU A 135 5.94 -22.32 4.87
CA GLU A 135 5.08 -23.12 4.02
C GLU A 135 5.15 -22.63 2.58
N VAL A 136 5.38 -23.54 1.63
CA VAL A 136 5.42 -23.22 0.20
C VAL A 136 4.04 -23.49 -0.41
N ILE A 137 3.33 -22.42 -0.74
CA ILE A 137 1.99 -22.51 -1.28
C ILE A 137 2.06 -22.93 -2.75
N THR A 138 1.35 -23.99 -3.12
CA THR A 138 1.31 -24.48 -4.51
C THR A 138 0.47 -23.57 -5.41
N PRO A 139 0.90 -23.30 -6.65
CA PRO A 139 0.09 -22.56 -7.63
C PRO A 139 -1.11 -23.39 -8.08
N GLU A 140 -2.23 -22.73 -8.33
CA GLU A 140 -3.50 -23.31 -8.80
C GLU A 140 -3.97 -22.69 -10.13
N ILE A 141 -3.49 -21.49 -10.45
CA ILE A 141 -3.84 -20.76 -11.67
C ILE A 141 -2.77 -21.04 -12.72
N SER A 142 -3.21 -21.37 -13.93
CA SER A 142 -2.32 -21.58 -15.07
C SER A 142 -1.80 -20.26 -15.64
N VAL A 143 -0.58 -20.25 -16.17
CA VAL A 143 0.02 -19.02 -16.71
C VAL A 143 -0.77 -18.49 -17.91
N GLU A 144 -1.36 -19.38 -18.70
CA GLU A 144 -2.09 -19.11 -19.94
C GLU A 144 -3.27 -18.17 -19.70
N THR A 145 -3.86 -18.22 -18.51
CA THR A 145 -4.96 -17.34 -18.08
C THR A 145 -4.60 -15.87 -18.17
N TYR A 146 -3.31 -15.51 -18.02
CA TYR A 146 -2.86 -14.13 -18.07
C TYR A 146 -2.25 -13.73 -19.41
N LEU A 147 -1.82 -14.67 -20.25
CA LEU A 147 -1.04 -14.39 -21.45
C LEU A 147 -1.79 -13.51 -22.46
N ALA A 148 -3.10 -13.70 -22.59
CA ALA A 148 -3.93 -12.97 -23.55
C ALA A 148 -4.02 -11.46 -23.26
N ASP A 149 -3.99 -11.08 -21.98
CA ASP A 149 -4.22 -9.70 -21.54
C ASP A 149 -2.92 -8.90 -21.31
N LEU A 150 -1.75 -9.51 -21.54
CA LEU A 150 -0.46 -8.87 -21.28
C LEU A 150 -0.01 -7.98 -22.45
N PRO A 151 0.25 -6.69 -22.21
CA PRO A 151 0.72 -5.79 -23.26
C PRO A 151 2.21 -5.98 -23.59
N GLY A 152 2.58 -5.63 -24.81
CA GLY A 152 3.98 -5.59 -25.25
C GLY A 152 4.59 -6.96 -25.57
N THR A 153 5.87 -6.95 -25.92
CA THR A 153 6.57 -8.18 -26.31
C THR A 153 7.10 -8.92 -25.08
N ALA A 154 7.00 -10.26 -25.09
CA ALA A 154 7.50 -11.13 -24.03
C ALA A 154 9.04 -11.10 -24.00
N LYS A 155 9.63 -10.81 -22.83
CA LYS A 155 11.07 -10.95 -22.60
C LYS A 155 11.39 -12.11 -21.68
N GLU A 156 10.64 -12.26 -20.59
CA GLU A 156 10.82 -13.32 -19.60
C GLU A 156 9.49 -13.61 -18.90
N GLN A 157 9.25 -14.89 -18.61
CA GLN A 157 8.11 -15.36 -17.83
C GLN A 157 8.61 -16.29 -16.74
N ALA A 158 8.19 -16.07 -15.49
CA ALA A 158 8.66 -16.87 -14.37
C ALA A 158 7.59 -17.04 -13.29
N LEU A 159 7.60 -18.19 -12.62
CA LEU A 159 6.95 -18.40 -11.34
C LEU A 159 7.93 -17.99 -10.23
N LEU A 160 7.55 -17.00 -9.44
CA LEU A 160 8.32 -16.45 -8.34
C LEU A 160 7.59 -16.71 -7.03
N TYR A 161 8.30 -17.31 -6.06
CA TYR A 161 7.82 -17.47 -4.70
C TYR A 161 8.26 -16.28 -3.85
N LEU A 162 7.29 -15.49 -3.41
CA LEU A 162 7.51 -14.30 -2.59
C LEU A 162 7.40 -14.63 -1.10
N PRO A 163 8.39 -14.25 -0.27
CA PRO A 163 8.35 -14.48 1.17
C PRO A 163 7.41 -13.49 1.84
N PHE A 164 6.46 -14.01 2.63
CA PHE A 164 5.58 -13.21 3.46
C PHE A 164 5.55 -13.72 4.91
N TYR A 165 5.45 -12.77 5.82
CA TYR A 165 5.01 -13.00 7.19
C TYR A 165 3.53 -12.67 7.30
N VAL A 166 2.73 -13.61 7.79
CA VAL A 166 1.30 -13.38 8.08
C VAL A 166 1.15 -13.24 9.58
N PHE A 167 0.76 -12.04 10.02
CA PHE A 167 0.50 -11.73 11.42
C PHE A 167 -1.00 -11.77 11.66
N HIS A 168 -1.43 -12.71 12.49
CA HIS A 168 -2.75 -12.71 13.08
C HIS A 168 -2.66 -12.02 14.44
N TYR A 169 -3.54 -11.05 14.67
CA TYR A 169 -3.56 -10.31 15.92
C TYR A 169 -4.99 -9.93 16.30
N ARG A 170 -5.23 -9.83 17.61
CA ARG A 170 -6.50 -9.43 18.18
C ARG A 170 -6.38 -8.03 18.77
N TYR A 171 -7.41 -7.22 18.53
CA TYR A 171 -7.52 -5.89 19.12
C TYR A 171 -8.98 -5.58 19.43
N GLN A 172 -9.26 -5.18 20.68
CA GLN A 172 -10.63 -4.93 21.17
C GLN A 172 -11.61 -6.09 20.91
N GLY A 173 -11.13 -7.33 20.97
CA GLY A 173 -11.91 -8.53 20.71
C GLY A 173 -12.18 -8.86 19.23
N VAL A 174 -11.65 -8.05 18.29
CA VAL A 174 -11.76 -8.29 16.85
C VAL A 174 -10.43 -8.84 16.33
N ASP A 175 -10.50 -9.89 15.52
CA ASP A 175 -9.34 -10.51 14.88
C ASP A 175 -9.01 -9.81 13.56
N TYR A 176 -7.74 -9.52 13.38
CA TYR A 176 -7.19 -8.87 12.20
C TYR A 176 -6.03 -9.69 11.64
N THR A 177 -5.86 -9.58 10.33
CA THR A 177 -4.73 -10.19 9.61
C THR A 177 -3.96 -9.10 8.89
N SER A 178 -2.64 -9.11 9.06
CA SER A 178 -1.74 -8.27 8.28
C SER A 178 -0.65 -9.12 7.64
N VAL A 179 -0.19 -8.70 6.47
CA VAL A 179 0.79 -9.42 5.67
C VAL A 179 1.99 -8.52 5.49
N MET A 180 3.17 -8.99 5.82
CA MET A 180 4.42 -8.25 5.65
C MET A 180 5.33 -8.96 4.66
N GLY A 181 5.86 -8.23 3.68
CA GLY A 181 6.89 -8.78 2.78
C GLY A 181 8.17 -9.12 3.55
N GLY A 182 8.64 -10.36 3.48
CA GLY A 182 9.83 -10.85 4.19
C GLY A 182 11.16 -10.28 3.68
N THR A 183 11.15 -9.66 2.49
CA THR A 183 12.30 -8.99 1.88
C THR A 183 12.20 -7.47 2.04
N SER A 184 11.01 -6.91 1.80
CA SER A 184 10.80 -5.46 1.74
C SER A 184 10.43 -4.83 3.09
N GLY A 185 9.95 -5.62 4.06
CA GLY A 185 9.40 -5.13 5.32
C GLY A 185 8.11 -4.31 5.18
N ARG A 186 7.54 -4.24 3.98
CA ARG A 186 6.29 -3.50 3.75
C ARG A 186 5.11 -4.30 4.29
N VAL A 187 4.28 -3.64 5.09
CA VAL A 187 3.05 -4.23 5.64
C VAL A 187 1.86 -3.85 4.79
N TYR A 188 1.03 -4.84 4.50
CA TYR A 188 -0.18 -4.78 3.73
C TYR A 188 -1.33 -5.32 4.58
N THR A 189 -2.49 -4.70 4.45
CA THR A 189 -3.68 -5.07 5.23
C THR A 189 -4.93 -4.85 4.38
N ALA A 190 -5.91 -5.75 4.51
CA ALA A 190 -7.23 -5.58 3.92
C ALA A 190 -8.15 -4.71 4.81
N GLY A 191 -7.89 -4.72 6.12
CA GLY A 191 -8.61 -3.95 7.12
C GLY A 191 -7.80 -3.86 8.42
N PHE A 192 -7.85 -2.70 9.06
CA PHE A 192 -7.07 -2.41 10.26
C PHE A 192 -7.88 -1.58 11.27
N PRO A 193 -7.56 -1.65 12.57
CA PRO A 193 -8.13 -0.75 13.56
C PRO A 193 -7.78 0.71 13.23
N GLY A 194 -8.75 1.44 12.69
CA GLY A 194 -8.57 2.84 12.32
C GLY A 194 -8.66 3.78 13.53
N ARG A 195 -8.03 4.94 13.42
CA ARG A 195 -8.19 6.00 14.43
C ARG A 195 -9.63 6.52 14.45
N SER A 196 -10.24 6.58 15.63
CA SER A 196 -11.56 7.21 15.79
C SER A 196 -11.49 8.71 15.47
N ALA A 197 -12.35 9.15 14.54
CA ALA A 197 -12.56 10.56 14.22
C ALA A 197 -13.63 11.22 15.10
N ALA A 198 -14.30 10.46 15.97
CA ALA A 198 -15.45 10.95 16.75
C ALA A 198 -15.15 12.19 17.60
N PRO A 199 -14.01 12.31 18.31
CA PRO A 199 -13.70 13.52 19.08
C PRO A 199 -13.57 14.76 18.20
N TYR A 200 -12.93 14.62 17.03
CA TYR A 200 -12.80 15.72 16.07
C TYR A 200 -14.16 16.11 15.47
N ALA A 201 -14.97 15.12 15.11
CA ALA A 201 -16.32 15.35 14.60
C ALA A 201 -17.20 16.06 15.64
N LEU A 202 -17.08 15.71 16.92
CA LEU A 202 -17.81 16.36 18.01
C LEU A 202 -17.38 17.84 18.15
N VAL A 203 -16.07 18.11 18.17
CA VAL A 203 -15.56 19.49 18.27
C VAL A 203 -15.99 20.34 17.08
N VAL A 204 -15.82 19.84 15.85
CA VAL A 204 -16.18 20.57 14.63
C VAL A 204 -17.69 20.73 14.53
N GLY A 205 -18.46 19.67 14.74
CA GLY A 205 -19.92 19.69 14.68
C GLY A 205 -20.52 20.59 15.75
N GLY A 206 -20.02 20.50 16.98
CA GLY A 206 -20.43 21.36 18.10
C GLY A 206 -20.11 22.83 17.83
N GLY A 207 -18.90 23.13 17.34
CA GLY A 207 -18.52 24.48 16.93
C GLY A 207 -19.39 25.03 15.82
N PHE A 208 -19.67 24.23 14.79
CA PHE A 208 -20.54 24.62 13.68
C PHE A 208 -21.98 24.87 14.14
N LEU A 209 -22.51 24.02 15.03
CA LEU A 209 -23.86 24.17 15.60
C LEU A 209 -23.96 25.42 16.49
N LEU A 210 -22.96 25.69 17.32
CA LEU A 210 -22.90 26.92 18.11
C LEU A 210 -22.79 28.17 17.24
N ALA A 211 -21.97 28.14 16.19
CA ALA A 211 -21.86 29.24 15.23
C ALA A 211 -23.18 29.46 14.47
N PHE A 212 -23.85 28.39 14.09
CA PHE A 212 -25.16 28.44 13.42
C PHE A 212 -26.24 29.05 14.34
N ILE A 213 -26.32 28.60 15.59
CA ILE A 213 -27.22 29.18 16.60
C ILE A 213 -26.88 30.66 16.84
N GLY A 214 -25.60 31.00 16.97
CA GLY A 214 -25.15 32.38 17.11
C GLY A 214 -25.55 33.26 15.92
N GLY A 215 -25.46 32.73 14.70
CA GLY A 215 -25.92 33.41 13.49
C GLY A 215 -27.43 33.66 13.47
N ILE A 216 -28.25 32.65 13.84
CA ILE A 216 -29.70 32.79 13.95
C ILE A 216 -30.05 33.83 15.03
N LEU A 217 -29.46 33.73 16.21
CA LEU A 217 -29.69 34.68 17.30
C LEU A 217 -29.28 36.10 16.88
N GLY A 218 -28.15 36.25 16.18
CA GLY A 218 -27.73 37.52 15.61
C GLY A 218 -28.72 38.14 14.63
N PHE A 219 -29.48 37.31 13.89
CA PHE A 219 -30.57 37.78 13.04
C PHE A 219 -31.83 38.17 13.85
N THR A 220 -32.08 37.50 14.97
CA THR A 220 -33.23 37.81 15.86
C THR A 220 -33.00 39.05 16.74
N VAL A 221 -31.74 39.40 17.04
CA VAL A 221 -31.39 40.72 17.59
C VAL A 221 -31.67 41.72 16.48
N THR A 222 -32.82 42.40 16.57
CA THR A 222 -33.39 43.20 15.49
C THR A 222 -32.35 44.15 14.88
N PRO A 223 -32.25 44.26 13.54
CA PRO A 223 -31.40 45.26 12.87
C PRO A 223 -31.66 46.70 13.37
N ILE A 224 -32.87 46.95 13.87
CA ILE A 224 -33.31 48.18 14.54
C ILE A 224 -32.45 48.51 15.76
N PHE A 225 -32.01 47.52 16.56
CA PHE A 225 -31.13 47.78 17.70
C PHE A 225 -29.81 48.43 17.27
N TYR A 226 -29.16 47.88 16.24
CA TYR A 226 -27.93 48.45 15.69
C TYR A 226 -28.17 49.83 15.07
N VAL A 227 -29.26 50.01 14.32
CA VAL A 227 -29.63 51.32 13.73
C VAL A 227 -29.89 52.37 14.80
N LEU A 228 -30.66 52.05 15.85
CA LEU A 228 -30.96 52.98 16.96
C LEU A 228 -29.72 53.30 17.79
N ALA A 229 -28.83 52.33 18.02
CA ALA A 229 -27.56 52.56 18.72
C ALA A 229 -26.66 53.54 17.95
N PHE A 230 -26.51 53.34 16.64
CA PHE A 230 -25.75 54.27 15.79
C PHE A 230 -26.41 55.66 15.71
N ALA A 231 -27.73 55.73 15.56
CA ALA A 231 -28.46 57.00 15.56
C ALA A 231 -28.32 57.75 16.89
N GLY A 232 -28.39 57.05 18.03
CA GLY A 232 -28.18 57.62 19.35
C GLY A 232 -26.76 58.15 19.56
N ALA A 233 -25.74 57.41 19.13
CA ALA A 233 -24.35 57.86 19.19
C ALA A 233 -24.10 59.08 18.31
N ALA A 234 -24.66 59.12 17.10
CA ALA A 234 -24.56 60.27 16.20
C ALA A 234 -25.25 61.52 16.79
N LEU A 235 -26.43 61.37 17.40
CA LEU A 235 -27.15 62.45 18.07
C LEU A 235 -26.38 62.99 19.27
N ALA A 236 -25.77 62.13 20.08
CA ALA A 236 -24.92 62.52 21.21
C ALA A 236 -23.68 63.30 20.76
N MET A 237 -23.02 62.87 19.67
CA MET A 237 -21.88 63.61 19.11
C MET A 237 -22.29 64.96 18.51
N PHE A 238 -23.44 65.03 17.85
CA PHE A 238 -23.95 66.28 17.27
C PHE A 238 -24.33 67.30 18.35
N THR A 239 -25.09 66.87 19.35
CA THR A 239 -25.48 67.72 20.50
C THR A 239 -24.26 68.12 21.33
N GLY A 240 -23.31 67.21 21.58
CA GLY A 240 -22.05 67.53 22.23
C GLY A 240 -21.24 68.59 21.47
N ARG A 241 -21.17 68.49 20.13
CA ARG A 241 -20.53 69.52 19.29
C ARG A 241 -21.28 70.86 19.27
N ALA A 242 -22.61 70.84 19.34
CA ALA A 242 -23.42 72.05 19.40
C ALA A 242 -23.25 72.78 20.74
N VAL A 243 -23.21 72.04 21.86
CA VAL A 243 -22.97 72.59 23.20
C VAL A 243 -21.56 73.17 23.34
N VAL A 244 -20.54 72.51 22.78
CA VAL A 244 -19.15 73.02 22.78
C VAL A 244 -18.96 74.24 21.86
N LYS A 245 -19.85 74.46 20.89
CA LYS A 245 -19.80 75.63 19.99
C LYS A 245 -20.57 76.85 20.51
N THR A 246 -21.17 76.79 21.70
CA THR A 246 -21.75 77.98 22.34
C THR A 246 -20.60 78.88 22.82
N PRO A 247 -20.37 80.08 22.26
CA PRO A 247 -19.28 80.93 22.69
C PRO A 247 -19.71 81.62 23.99
N GLU A 248 -19.18 81.17 25.13
CA GLU A 248 -19.11 82.00 26.32
C GLU A 248 -18.13 83.16 26.07
N GLY A 249 -18.68 84.34 25.82
CA GLY A 249 -18.15 85.60 26.33
C GLY A 249 -17.19 86.42 25.45
N GLY A 250 -17.73 87.52 24.91
CA GLY A 250 -17.17 88.84 25.20
C GLY A 250 -16.81 89.75 24.03
N LYS A 251 -17.46 90.92 23.95
CA LYS A 251 -16.88 92.19 24.41
C LYS A 251 -17.92 93.33 24.43
N LEU A 252 -17.83 94.11 25.52
CA LEU A 252 -17.97 95.56 25.70
C LEU A 252 -19.05 96.30 24.90
#